data_AF-A0A520C848-F1
#
_entry.id   AF-A0A520C848-F1
#
_cell.length_a   1.000
_cell.length_b   1.000
_cell.length_c   1.000
_cell.angle_alpha   90.00
_cell.angle_beta   90.00
_cell.angle_gamma   90.00
#
_symmetry.space_group_name_H-M   'P 1'
#
loop_
_entity.id
_entity.type
_entity.pdbx_description
1 polymer ?
#
loop_
_entity_poly.entity_id
_entity_poly.type
_entity_poly.pdbx_seq_one_letter_code
_entity_poly.pdbx_strand_id
1 'polypeptide(L)'
;MLKQYDGCFFCAGVSSVGENEESFTKKTYDFVVPFAISLAQINLQLTFIYVSGNRTDSTEKGKVMWARVKGRTENALMKLPFKGQYNFRPAIMTGSKGQKNVKTIYKIIGPLLAPFLSAKTLKLAEVGKAMINAVANGYPKQILETEDIYKLSK
;
A
#
# COMPACT_ATOMS: atom_id res chain seq x y z
N MET A 1 -17.89 -12.03 13.93
CA MET A 1 -16.55 -11.67 14.44
C MET A 1 -15.92 -10.50 13.68
N LEU A 2 -15.99 -10.40 12.35
CA LEU A 2 -15.36 -9.29 11.59
C LEU A 2 -16.10 -7.92 11.61
N LYS A 3 -17.36 -7.90 12.06
CA LYS A 3 -18.19 -6.67 12.13
C LYS A 3 -17.76 -5.69 13.23
N GLN A 4 -16.87 -6.09 14.13
CA GLN A 4 -16.45 -5.29 15.30
C GLN A 4 -15.14 -4.53 15.06
N TYR A 5 -14.54 -4.64 13.86
CA TYR A 5 -13.31 -3.94 13.52
C TYR A 5 -13.60 -2.65 12.76
N ASP A 6 -12.78 -1.63 12.99
CA ASP A 6 -12.85 -0.33 12.32
C ASP A 6 -11.95 -0.24 11.09
N GLY A 7 -10.92 -1.08 10.98
CA GLY A 7 -9.97 -1.03 9.86
C GLY A 7 -9.37 -2.37 9.47
N CYS A 8 -9.03 -2.50 8.19
CA CYS A 8 -8.26 -3.61 7.62
C CYS A 8 -6.98 -3.05 6.96
N PHE A 9 -5.83 -3.51 7.43
CA PHE A 9 -4.52 -3.13 6.89
C PHE A 9 -3.99 -4.25 5.99
N PHE A 10 -4.25 -4.14 4.69
CA PHE A 10 -3.76 -5.09 3.70
C PHE A 10 -2.31 -4.77 3.33
N CYS A 11 -1.38 -5.33 4.12
CA CYS A 11 0.06 -5.16 3.95
C CYS A 11 0.74 -6.33 3.24
N ALA A 12 -0.02 -7.35 2.83
CA ALA A 12 0.52 -8.49 2.11
C ALA A 12 0.92 -8.09 0.68
N GLY A 13 2.08 -8.54 0.23
CA GLY A 13 2.57 -8.25 -1.10
C GLY A 13 3.77 -9.11 -1.47
N VAL A 14 3.99 -9.26 -2.78
CA VAL A 14 5.13 -9.98 -3.36
C VAL A 14 6.01 -9.01 -4.15
N SER A 15 7.28 -9.37 -4.32
CA SER A 15 8.13 -8.65 -5.27
C SER A 15 7.67 -8.96 -6.70
N SER A 16 7.73 -7.97 -7.59
CA SER A 16 7.54 -8.19 -9.03
C SER A 16 8.80 -8.71 -9.74
N VAL A 17 9.94 -8.74 -9.04
CA VAL A 17 11.21 -9.22 -9.61
C VAL A 17 11.08 -10.70 -9.96
N GLY A 18 11.30 -11.01 -11.24
CA GLY A 18 11.19 -12.37 -11.77
C GLY A 18 9.76 -12.82 -12.09
N GLU A 19 8.76 -11.95 -11.97
CA GLU A 19 7.37 -12.25 -12.31
C GLU A 19 7.00 -11.79 -13.72
N ASN A 20 6.15 -12.56 -14.40
CA ASN A 20 5.43 -12.09 -15.58
C ASN A 20 4.08 -11.43 -15.18
N GLU A 21 3.38 -10.83 -16.14
CA GLU A 21 2.14 -10.09 -15.85
C GLU A 21 1.02 -10.96 -15.28
N GLU A 22 0.87 -12.18 -15.78
CA GLU A 22 -0.16 -13.13 -15.35
C GLU A 22 0.05 -13.55 -13.89
N SER A 23 1.26 -14.03 -13.56
CA SER A 23 1.62 -14.47 -12.21
C SER A 23 1.55 -13.33 -11.20
N PHE A 24 2.00 -12.12 -11.58
CA PHE A 24 1.89 -10.94 -10.72
C PHE A 24 0.44 -10.46 -10.55
N THR A 25 -0.37 -10.54 -11.61
CA THR A 25 -1.81 -10.26 -11.59
C THR A 25 -2.52 -11.18 -10.60
N LYS A 26 -2.26 -12.49 -10.66
CA LYS A 26 -2.87 -13.46 -9.75
C LYS A 26 -2.60 -13.15 -8.28
N LYS A 27 -1.36 -12.78 -7.97
CA LYS A 27 -0.91 -12.49 -6.59
C LYS A 27 -1.34 -11.10 -6.09
N THR A 28 -1.71 -10.19 -6.99
CA THR A 28 -2.00 -8.78 -6.66
C THR A 28 -3.46 -8.44 -6.93
N TYR A 29 -3.92 -8.51 -8.17
CA TYR A 29 -5.30 -8.14 -8.50
C TYR A 29 -6.28 -9.24 -8.11
N ASP A 30 -6.07 -10.47 -8.60
CA ASP A 30 -7.05 -11.56 -8.43
C ASP A 30 -7.12 -12.07 -6.99
N PHE A 31 -6.14 -11.75 -6.16
CA PHE A 31 -6.18 -12.06 -4.73
C PHE A 31 -6.80 -10.91 -3.92
N VAL A 32 -6.30 -9.69 -4.11
CA VAL A 32 -6.66 -8.56 -3.23
C VAL A 32 -8.09 -8.07 -3.50
N VAL A 33 -8.50 -7.98 -4.77
CA VAL A 33 -9.82 -7.43 -5.10
C VAL A 33 -10.95 -8.33 -4.59
N PRO A 34 -10.95 -9.66 -4.84
CA PRO A 34 -11.96 -10.54 -4.26
C PRO A 34 -11.96 -10.54 -2.72
N PHE A 35 -10.78 -10.51 -2.10
CA PHE A 35 -10.67 -10.40 -0.64
C PHE A 35 -11.38 -9.16 -0.11
N ALA A 36 -11.13 -8.01 -0.71
CA ALA A 36 -11.75 -6.74 -0.32
C ALA A 36 -13.26 -6.73 -0.58
N ILE A 37 -13.73 -7.32 -1.69
CA ILE A 37 -15.16 -7.47 -1.98
C ILE A 37 -15.86 -8.31 -0.90
N SER A 38 -15.30 -9.49 -0.57
CA SER A 38 -15.86 -10.34 0.48
C SER A 38 -15.90 -9.63 1.83
N LEU A 39 -14.87 -8.82 2.13
CA LEU A 39 -14.84 -8.07 3.37
C LEU A 39 -15.87 -6.93 3.40
N ALA A 40 -16.08 -6.22 2.29
CA ALA A 40 -17.10 -5.17 2.17
C ALA A 40 -18.52 -5.73 2.35
N GLN A 41 -18.79 -6.95 1.85
CA GLN A 41 -20.07 -7.64 2.07
C GLN A 41 -20.34 -7.96 3.55
N ILE A 42 -19.28 -8.14 4.35
CA ILE A 42 -19.40 -8.46 5.77
C ILE A 42 -19.52 -7.19 6.62
N ASN A 43 -18.74 -6.16 6.32
CA ASN A 43 -18.69 -4.92 7.10
C ASN A 43 -18.33 -3.70 6.23
N LEU A 44 -19.35 -2.93 5.85
CA LEU A 44 -19.21 -1.67 5.12
C LEU A 44 -18.60 -0.54 5.99
N GLN A 45 -18.65 -0.65 7.31
CA GLN A 45 -18.13 0.39 8.22
C GLN A 45 -16.60 0.33 8.40
N LEU A 46 -15.93 -0.62 7.76
CA LEU A 46 -14.46 -0.72 7.76
C LEU A 46 -13.81 0.37 6.92
N THR A 47 -12.66 0.84 7.39
CA THR A 47 -11.66 1.50 6.55
C THR A 47 -10.71 0.46 5.97
N PHE A 48 -10.65 0.33 4.65
CA PHE A 48 -9.74 -0.60 3.95
C PHE A 48 -8.49 0.11 3.47
N ILE A 49 -7.33 -0.30 3.98
CA ILE A 49 -6.03 0.24 3.59
C ILE A 49 -5.30 -0.81 2.76
N TYR A 50 -4.85 -0.39 1.57
CA TYR A 50 -4.02 -1.19 0.68
C TYR A 50 -2.63 -0.57 0.56
N VAL A 51 -1.59 -1.33 0.90
CA VAL A 51 -0.20 -0.91 0.73
C VAL A 51 0.28 -1.22 -0.69
N SER A 52 0.33 -0.19 -1.52
CA SER A 52 0.72 -0.25 -2.92
C SER A 52 2.22 0.05 -3.10
N GLY A 53 2.59 1.13 -3.79
CA GLY A 53 3.96 1.56 -3.99
C GLY A 53 4.04 2.85 -4.79
N ASN A 54 5.08 3.64 -4.54
CA ASN A 54 5.36 4.82 -5.35
C ASN A 54 5.52 4.44 -6.84
N ARG A 55 5.06 5.31 -7.74
CA ARG A 55 5.00 5.11 -9.21
C ARG A 55 4.01 4.06 -9.69
N THR A 56 3.07 3.62 -8.86
CA THR A 56 1.89 2.89 -9.36
C THR A 56 1.16 3.73 -10.40
N ASP A 57 0.71 3.10 -11.49
CA ASP A 57 0.13 3.77 -12.65
C ASP A 57 -1.38 3.59 -12.69
N SER A 58 -2.11 4.60 -12.19
CA SER A 58 -3.58 4.62 -12.21
C SER A 58 -4.18 4.69 -13.62
N THR A 59 -3.41 5.04 -14.64
CA THR A 59 -3.92 5.05 -16.03
C THR A 59 -4.01 3.65 -16.62
N GLU A 60 -3.30 2.70 -16.03
CA GLU A 60 -3.21 1.31 -16.50
C GLU A 60 -2.62 1.15 -17.92
N LYS A 61 -1.99 2.21 -18.47
CA LYS A 61 -1.53 2.25 -19.87
C LYS A 61 -0.01 2.37 -20.02
N GLY A 62 0.71 2.60 -18.93
CA GLY A 62 2.16 2.75 -18.94
C GLY A 62 2.90 1.48 -19.31
N LYS A 63 4.21 1.56 -19.59
CA LYS A 63 5.01 0.41 -20.04
C LYS A 63 5.40 -0.56 -18.90
N VAL A 64 5.33 -0.12 -17.66
CA VAL A 64 5.79 -0.90 -16.49
C VAL A 64 4.67 -1.80 -15.94
N MET A 65 4.84 -3.11 -16.09
CA MET A 65 3.81 -4.11 -15.76
C MET A 65 3.30 -4.01 -14.33
N TRP A 66 4.21 -4.07 -13.34
CA TRP A 66 3.79 -4.08 -11.94
C TRP A 66 3.03 -2.81 -11.55
N ALA A 67 3.37 -1.68 -12.17
CA ALA A 67 2.75 -0.38 -11.91
C ALA A 67 1.32 -0.35 -12.47
N ARG A 68 1.09 -0.90 -13.67
CA ARG A 68 -0.26 -1.06 -14.22
C ARG A 68 -1.12 -2.01 -13.38
N VAL A 69 -0.59 -3.19 -13.04
CA VAL A 69 -1.35 -4.20 -12.26
C VAL A 69 -1.75 -3.64 -10.90
N LYS A 70 -0.83 -2.99 -10.18
CA LYS A 70 -1.17 -2.31 -8.92
C LYS A 70 -2.17 -1.17 -9.16
N GLY A 71 -2.04 -0.40 -10.22
CA GLY A 71 -2.95 0.69 -10.55
C GLY A 71 -4.37 0.20 -10.79
N ARG A 72 -4.52 -0.89 -11.55
CA ARG A 72 -5.80 -1.58 -11.74
C ARG A 72 -6.39 -2.07 -10.41
N THR A 73 -5.56 -2.62 -9.51
CA THR A 73 -6.00 -3.02 -8.17
C THR A 73 -6.51 -1.82 -7.37
N GLU A 74 -5.75 -0.72 -7.30
CA GLU A 74 -6.18 0.51 -6.62
C GLU A 74 -7.50 1.04 -7.17
N ASN A 75 -7.63 1.09 -8.50
CA ASN A 75 -8.83 1.56 -9.18
C ASN A 75 -10.07 0.69 -8.89
N ALA A 76 -9.90 -0.62 -8.76
CA ALA A 76 -10.97 -1.51 -8.35
C ALA A 76 -11.36 -1.31 -6.88
N LEU A 77 -10.36 -1.19 -5.98
CA LEU A 77 -10.59 -1.00 -4.55
C LEU A 77 -11.28 0.33 -4.23
N MET A 78 -10.93 1.42 -4.91
CA MET A 78 -11.53 2.75 -4.69
C MET A 78 -13.04 2.79 -4.95
N LYS A 79 -13.56 1.84 -5.74
CA LYS A 79 -14.99 1.72 -6.06
C LYS A 79 -15.78 0.96 -4.99
N LEU A 80 -15.11 0.35 -4.01
CA LEU A 80 -15.78 -0.45 -2.98
C LEU A 80 -16.42 0.45 -1.92
N PRO A 81 -17.61 0.08 -1.40
CA PRO A 81 -18.42 0.91 -0.51
C PRO A 81 -17.96 0.88 0.96
N PHE A 82 -16.65 0.82 1.21
CA PHE A 82 -16.10 0.95 2.55
C PHE A 82 -16.30 2.36 3.10
N LYS A 83 -16.42 2.50 4.42
CA LYS A 83 -16.41 3.80 5.12
C LYS A 83 -15.22 4.66 4.71
N GLY A 84 -14.06 4.03 4.50
CA GLY A 84 -12.88 4.64 3.90
C GLY A 84 -12.10 3.62 3.09
N GLN A 85 -11.50 4.06 1.98
CA GLN A 85 -10.57 3.22 1.21
C GLN A 85 -9.34 4.03 0.83
N TYR A 86 -8.16 3.53 1.20
CA TYR A 86 -6.90 4.25 1.02
C TYR A 86 -5.81 3.37 0.43
N ASN A 87 -5.24 3.81 -0.70
CA ASN A 87 -4.08 3.24 -1.37
C ASN A 87 -2.83 4.02 -0.97
N PHE A 88 -1.99 3.39 -0.17
CA PHE A 88 -0.74 3.98 0.29
C PHE A 88 0.37 3.69 -0.72
N ARG A 89 1.01 4.74 -1.24
CA ARG A 89 2.13 4.64 -2.20
C ARG A 89 3.44 5.11 -1.57
N PRO A 90 3.97 4.35 -0.58
CA PRO A 90 5.25 4.71 0.02
C PRO A 90 6.35 4.61 -1.04
N ALA A 91 7.30 5.54 -0.97
CA ALA A 91 8.59 5.42 -1.63
C ALA A 91 9.50 4.49 -0.81
N ILE A 92 10.80 4.78 -0.76
CA ILE A 92 11.73 3.99 0.03
C ILE A 92 11.43 4.19 1.52
N MET A 93 11.19 3.07 2.18
CA MET A 93 10.98 3.02 3.61
C MET A 93 12.29 2.68 4.31
N THR A 94 12.68 3.49 5.28
CA THR A 94 13.78 3.18 6.18
C THR A 94 13.28 2.29 7.32
N GLY A 95 14.18 1.43 7.81
CA GLY A 95 13.86 0.47 8.84
C GLY A 95 13.44 1.12 10.16
N SER A 96 12.67 0.37 10.95
CA SER A 96 12.30 0.73 12.32
C SER A 96 13.04 -0.17 13.31
N LYS A 97 13.30 0.34 14.52
CA LYS A 97 13.88 -0.46 15.61
C LYS A 97 13.02 -1.72 15.84
N GLY A 98 13.67 -2.88 15.98
CA GLY A 98 13.01 -4.15 16.31
C GLY A 98 12.59 -5.03 15.13
N GLN A 99 12.85 -4.64 13.88
CA GLN A 99 12.55 -5.53 12.73
C GLN A 99 13.45 -6.76 12.70
N LYS A 100 12.84 -7.95 12.65
CA LYS A 100 13.55 -9.25 12.66
C LYS A 100 13.87 -9.78 11.26
N ASN A 101 12.96 -9.60 10.29
CA ASN A 101 13.00 -10.23 8.96
C ASN A 101 13.33 -9.25 7.82
N VAL A 102 14.18 -8.25 8.05
CA VAL A 102 14.62 -7.35 6.98
C VAL A 102 15.56 -8.11 6.05
N LYS A 103 15.16 -8.31 4.78
CA LYS A 103 16.03 -8.99 3.80
C LYS A 103 17.37 -8.26 3.70
N THR A 104 18.46 -9.01 3.66
CA THR A 104 19.84 -8.48 3.66
C THR A 104 20.08 -7.46 2.55
N ILE A 105 19.44 -7.64 1.40
CA ILE A 105 19.51 -6.70 0.27
C ILE A 105 19.07 -5.28 0.67
N TYR A 106 18.04 -5.13 1.51
CA TYR A 106 17.57 -3.83 1.98
C TYR A 106 18.46 -3.25 3.09
N LYS A 107 19.19 -4.10 3.84
CA LYS A 107 20.18 -3.65 4.83
C LYS A 107 21.43 -3.05 4.17
N ILE A 108 21.80 -3.54 2.98
CA ILE A 108 23.01 -3.13 2.25
C ILE A 108 22.73 -2.00 1.26
N ILE A 109 21.70 -2.16 0.42
CA ILE A 109 21.41 -1.19 -0.66
C ILE A 109 20.79 0.09 -0.10
N GLY A 110 20.01 0.00 1.00
CA GLY A 110 19.35 1.14 1.62
C GLY A 110 20.31 2.27 1.99
N PRO A 111 21.34 2.03 2.82
CA PRO A 111 22.33 3.05 3.19
C PRO A 111 23.17 3.56 2.01
N LEU A 112 23.46 2.71 1.02
CA LEU A 112 24.30 3.06 -0.13
C LEU A 112 23.57 3.99 -1.12
N LEU A 113 22.26 3.79 -1.32
CA LEU A 113 21.46 4.63 -2.21
C LEU A 113 20.85 5.85 -1.51
N ALA A 114 20.73 5.84 -0.18
CA ALA A 114 20.12 6.92 0.60
C ALA A 114 20.63 8.34 0.27
N PRO A 115 21.94 8.59 0.06
CA PRO A 115 22.44 9.94 -0.27
C PRO A 115 22.03 10.41 -1.67
N PHE A 116 21.69 9.49 -2.57
CA PHE A 116 21.37 9.78 -3.97
C PHE A 116 19.86 9.80 -4.23
N LEU A 117 19.06 9.54 -3.21
CA LEU A 117 17.61 9.50 -3.28
C LEU A 117 17.03 10.85 -2.84
N SER A 118 16.66 11.68 -3.81
CA SER A 118 15.89 12.92 -3.59
C SER A 118 14.43 12.68 -3.20
N ALA A 119 13.96 11.43 -3.24
CA ALA A 119 12.63 11.05 -2.78
C ALA A 119 12.59 11.09 -1.26
N LYS A 120 11.70 11.89 -0.68
CA LYS A 120 11.46 11.95 0.77
C LYS A 120 11.28 10.53 1.32
N THR A 121 12.30 10.01 1.99
CA THR A 121 12.25 8.67 2.58
C THR A 121 11.28 8.69 3.75
N LEU A 122 10.41 7.70 3.85
CA LEU A 122 9.52 7.53 5.00
C LEU A 122 10.16 6.55 5.99
N LYS A 123 10.01 6.77 7.29
CA LYS A 123 10.24 5.70 8.26
C LYS A 123 9.07 4.73 8.21
N LEU A 124 9.32 3.42 8.33
CA LEU A 124 8.22 2.45 8.41
C LEU A 124 7.23 2.77 9.54
N ALA A 125 7.72 3.33 10.65
CA ALA A 125 6.88 3.82 11.75
C ALA A 125 5.95 4.98 11.34
N GLU A 126 6.38 5.86 10.44
CA GLU A 126 5.54 6.96 9.93
C GLU A 126 4.42 6.40 9.04
N VAL A 127 4.73 5.41 8.19
CA VAL A 127 3.72 4.71 7.39
C VAL A 127 2.68 4.03 8.30
N GLY A 128 3.15 3.30 9.33
CA GLY A 128 2.26 2.67 10.32
C GLY A 128 1.35 3.67 11.03
N LYS A 129 1.89 4.79 11.51
CA LYS A 129 1.11 5.82 12.19
C LYS A 129 0.11 6.50 11.25
N ALA A 130 0.51 6.77 10.01
CA ALA A 130 -0.40 7.32 9.01
C ALA A 130 -1.57 6.38 8.69
N MET A 131 -1.32 5.06 8.62
CA MET A 131 -2.40 4.09 8.43
C MET A 131 -3.39 4.10 9.60
N ILE A 132 -2.91 4.14 10.85
CA ILE A 132 -3.78 4.24 12.04
C ILE A 132 -4.60 5.53 12.00
N ASN A 133 -3.97 6.66 11.69
CA ASN A 133 -4.64 7.95 11.58
C ASN A 133 -5.67 7.97 10.45
N ALA A 134 -5.42 7.28 9.33
CA ALA A 134 -6.40 7.14 8.24
C ALA A 134 -7.65 6.38 8.70
N VAL A 135 -7.51 5.33 9.53
CA VAL A 135 -8.67 4.62 10.10
C VAL A 135 -9.43 5.49 11.09
N ALA A 136 -8.71 6.21 11.97
CA ALA A 136 -9.33 7.01 13.01
C ALA A 136 -10.02 8.27 12.48
N ASN A 137 -9.38 9.00 11.56
CA ASN A 137 -9.76 10.35 11.17
C ASN A 137 -10.12 10.49 9.68
N GLY A 138 -9.83 9.47 8.87
CA GLY A 138 -9.94 9.56 7.41
C GLY A 138 -8.86 10.45 6.78
N TYR A 139 -8.97 10.61 5.46
CA TYR A 139 -8.16 11.50 4.64
C TYR A 139 -8.96 11.93 3.39
N PRO A 140 -8.80 13.16 2.86
CA PRO A 140 -9.61 13.65 1.74
C PRO A 140 -9.30 12.98 0.39
N LYS A 141 -8.20 12.22 0.28
CA LYS A 141 -7.82 11.48 -0.92
C LYS A 141 -7.82 9.99 -0.65
N GLN A 142 -8.14 9.19 -1.67
CA GLN A 142 -7.99 7.73 -1.61
C GLN A 142 -6.57 7.28 -2.00
N ILE A 143 -5.85 8.04 -2.83
CA ILE A 143 -4.44 7.76 -3.17
C ILE A 143 -3.56 8.66 -2.30
N LEU A 144 -2.71 8.05 -1.47
CA LEU A 144 -1.79 8.75 -0.58
C LEU A 144 -0.37 8.57 -1.09
N GLU A 145 0.16 9.63 -1.69
CA GLU A 145 1.56 9.72 -2.07
C GLU A 145 2.44 9.98 -0.83
N THR A 146 3.75 9.98 -1.01
CA THR A 146 4.73 10.05 0.10
C THR A 146 4.51 11.28 1.01
N GLU A 147 4.21 12.44 0.45
CA GLU A 147 3.88 13.66 1.20
C GLU A 147 2.58 13.53 2.01
N ASP A 148 1.56 12.91 1.43
CA ASP A 148 0.28 12.69 2.10
C ASP A 148 0.48 11.73 3.28
N ILE A 149 1.23 10.65 3.09
CA ILE A 149 1.58 9.69 4.15
C ILE A 149 2.37 10.39 5.27
N TYR A 150 3.37 11.20 4.93
CA TYR A 150 4.14 11.94 5.94
C TYR A 150 3.26 12.90 6.75
N LYS A 151 2.39 13.68 6.09
CA LYS A 151 1.47 14.60 6.75
C LYS A 151 0.51 13.84 7.68
N LEU A 152 -0.08 12.75 7.19
CA LEU A 152 -1.01 11.95 7.97
C LEU A 152 -0.34 11.20 9.13
N SER A 153 0.99 11.03 9.11
CA SER A 153 1.73 10.43 10.22
C SER A 153 1.93 11.35 11.43
N LYS A 154 1.63 12.64 11.30
CA LYS A 154 1.79 13.61 12.40
C LYS A 154 0.57 13.56 13.30
#